data_AF-D1ALM2-F1
#
_entry.id   AF-D1ALM2-F1
#
_cell.length_a   1.000
_cell.length_b   1.000
_cell.length_c   1.000
_cell.angle_alpha   90.00
_cell.angle_beta   90.00
_cell.angle_gamma   90.00
#
_symmetry.space_group_name_H-M   'P 1'
#
loop_
_entity.id
_entity.type
_entity.pdbx_description
1 polymer ?
#
loop_
_entity_poly.entity_id
_entity_poly.type
_entity_poly.pdbx_seq_one_letter_code
_entity_poly.pdbx_strand_id
1 'polypeptide(L)'
;MNVIDKAVSIISPKKGLERITARKAIDVFNTGYSNHGANTFKKSVIGWFFRGGSVKQDVYKNRNILVQRSRDLYMGAPLATGALKTIVKNVIGSGLKLKSTLDFESLGLTREKSQIIQQKIEKEFNYWAESKVDQQGVLNFYQVQELVFLTTLLNGECFIKLNYFKTEKNPYALKLQIIEPDRIFTPLGKEKEYTEGVKFDSNGRVKSYRITNKHPLDTDFSGNEEVKDIKRYGEEGQLNLIHIL
;
A
#
# COMPACT_ATOMS: atom_id res chain seq x y z
N MET A 1 -33.69 10.87 37.36
CA MET A 1 -33.60 11.92 38.39
C MET A 1 -33.01 11.28 39.63
N ASN A 2 -31.80 11.69 40.02
CA ASN A 2 -30.96 10.94 40.94
C ASN A 2 -31.16 11.43 42.38
N VAL A 3 -30.60 10.74 43.38
CA VAL A 3 -30.76 11.08 44.81
C VAL A 3 -30.32 12.52 45.11
N ILE A 4 -29.20 12.95 44.51
CA ILE A 4 -28.70 14.33 44.60
C ILE A 4 -29.66 15.32 43.94
N ASP A 5 -30.24 14.99 42.79
CA ASP A 5 -31.18 15.88 42.10
C ASP A 5 -32.49 16.05 42.92
N LYS A 6 -32.93 14.99 43.62
CA LYS A 6 -34.02 15.07 44.61
C LYS A 6 -33.66 16.00 45.77
N ALA A 7 -32.51 15.78 46.42
CA ALA A 7 -32.08 16.60 47.56
C ALA A 7 -31.92 18.09 47.20
N VAL A 8 -31.30 18.40 46.06
CA VAL A 8 -31.17 19.78 45.56
C VAL A 8 -32.54 20.38 45.23
N SER A 9 -33.49 19.60 44.68
CA SER A 9 -34.84 20.09 44.41
C SER A 9 -35.68 20.34 45.66
N ILE A 10 -35.40 19.62 46.77
CA ILE A 10 -36.04 19.87 48.08
C ILE A 10 -35.47 21.15 48.72
N ILE A 11 -34.14 21.32 48.71
CA ILE A 11 -33.46 22.45 49.37
C ILE A 11 -33.55 23.74 48.54
N SER A 12 -33.56 23.65 47.21
CA SER A 12 -33.62 24.80 46.31
C SER A 12 -34.32 24.41 44.99
N PRO A 13 -35.67 24.45 44.94
CA PRO A 13 -36.45 23.99 43.78
C PRO A 13 -36.00 24.61 42.45
N LYS A 14 -35.64 25.90 42.44
CA LYS A 14 -35.14 26.59 41.23
C LYS A 14 -33.83 25.99 40.71
N LYS A 15 -32.83 25.80 41.59
CA LYS A 15 -31.55 25.16 41.21
C LYS A 15 -31.71 23.68 40.88
N GLY A 16 -32.66 23.00 41.51
CA GLY A 16 -33.09 21.64 41.15
C GLY A 16 -33.62 21.58 39.73
N LEU A 17 -34.54 22.47 39.37
CA LEU A 17 -35.10 22.58 38.02
C LEU A 17 -34.05 22.94 36.97
N GLU A 18 -33.21 23.96 37.22
CA GLU A 18 -32.10 24.36 36.34
C GLU A 18 -31.13 23.20 36.08
N ARG A 19 -30.84 22.39 37.11
CA ARG A 19 -30.02 21.18 36.98
C ARG A 19 -30.72 20.08 36.18
N ILE A 20 -32.03 19.89 36.38
CA ILE A 20 -32.82 18.88 35.65
C ILE A 20 -32.98 19.28 34.17
N THR A 21 -33.19 20.56 33.86
CA THR A 21 -33.27 21.04 32.46
C THR A 21 -31.91 20.96 31.78
N ALA A 22 -30.81 21.32 32.45
CA ALA A 22 -29.46 21.14 31.90
C ALA A 22 -29.14 19.66 31.59
N ARG A 23 -29.51 18.72 32.49
CA ARG A 23 -29.36 17.28 32.22
C ARG A 23 -30.25 16.79 31.08
N LYS A 24 -31.53 17.21 31.05
CA LYS A 24 -32.43 16.90 29.93
C LYS A 24 -31.95 17.49 28.61
N ALA A 25 -31.30 18.65 28.58
CA ALA A 25 -30.71 19.20 27.36
C ALA A 25 -29.57 18.31 26.85
N ILE A 26 -28.69 17.83 27.74
CA ILE A 26 -27.63 16.87 27.40
C ILE A 26 -28.20 15.55 26.85
N ASP A 27 -29.33 15.06 27.38
CA ASP A 27 -30.01 13.87 26.87
C ASP A 27 -30.72 14.14 25.52
N VAL A 28 -31.40 15.28 25.36
CA VAL A 28 -32.18 15.65 24.16
C VAL A 28 -31.30 15.96 22.94
N PHE A 29 -30.08 16.48 23.15
CA PHE A 29 -29.09 16.64 22.07
C PHE A 29 -28.44 15.31 21.62
N ASN A 30 -28.81 14.17 22.19
CA ASN A 30 -28.07 12.92 22.06
C ASN A 30 -28.88 11.81 21.36
N THR A 31 -28.89 11.81 20.02
CA THR A 31 -29.55 10.78 19.18
C THR A 31 -28.81 9.42 19.18
N GLY A 32 -28.02 9.12 20.22
CA GLY A 32 -27.14 7.95 20.31
C GLY A 32 -25.87 8.08 19.46
N TYR A 33 -25.97 8.57 18.22
CA TYR A 33 -24.84 8.72 17.28
C TYR A 33 -23.67 9.51 17.88
N SER A 34 -23.99 10.57 18.63
CA SER A 34 -23.06 11.42 19.41
C SER A 34 -22.35 10.72 20.59
N ASN A 35 -22.68 9.47 20.92
CA ASN A 35 -21.95 8.65 21.92
C ASN A 35 -20.88 7.71 21.30
N HIS A 36 -20.76 7.71 19.96
CA HIS A 36 -19.76 6.96 19.20
C HIS A 36 -18.61 7.88 18.76
N GLY A 37 -18.24 7.91 17.48
CA GLY A 37 -17.05 8.62 16.98
C GLY A 37 -17.09 10.14 17.14
N ALA A 38 -18.28 10.74 17.27
CA ALA A 38 -18.45 12.18 17.48
C ALA A 38 -18.38 12.61 18.96
N ASN A 39 -18.10 11.71 19.91
CA ASN A 39 -18.11 12.04 21.33
C ASN A 39 -16.80 12.70 21.79
N THR A 40 -16.85 13.96 22.21
CA THR A 40 -15.67 14.75 22.58
C THR A 40 -15.21 14.58 24.05
N PHE A 41 -15.93 13.81 24.88
CA PHE A 41 -15.66 13.72 26.33
C PHE A 41 -15.38 12.29 26.84
N LYS A 42 -15.74 11.27 26.06
CA LYS A 42 -15.59 9.85 26.42
C LYS A 42 -14.12 9.43 26.35
N LYS A 43 -13.57 8.91 27.47
CA LYS A 43 -12.13 8.58 27.61
C LYS A 43 -11.56 7.68 26.50
N SER A 44 -12.35 6.80 25.89
CA SER A 44 -11.89 5.91 24.80
C SER A 44 -11.69 6.63 23.45
N VAL A 45 -12.15 7.87 23.31
CA VAL A 45 -12.09 8.66 22.06
C VAL A 45 -11.62 10.10 22.28
N ILE A 46 -11.43 10.56 23.52
CA ILE A 46 -10.89 11.92 23.81
C ILE A 46 -9.46 12.13 23.28
N GLY A 47 -8.70 11.06 23.07
CA GLY A 47 -7.41 11.07 22.36
C GLY A 47 -7.50 10.85 20.85
N TRP A 48 -8.69 10.63 20.29
CA TRP A 48 -8.88 10.44 18.84
C TRP A 48 -8.92 11.80 18.17
N PHE A 49 -7.79 12.21 17.61
CA PHE A 49 -7.67 13.46 16.87
C PHE A 49 -8.33 13.33 15.48
N PHE A 50 -9.65 13.50 15.42
CA PHE A 50 -10.47 13.32 14.23
C PHE A 50 -10.30 14.41 13.14
N ARG A 51 -9.55 15.48 13.44
CA ARG A 51 -9.27 16.56 12.49
C ARG A 51 -8.13 16.15 11.56
N GLY A 52 -8.47 15.74 10.35
CA GLY A 52 -7.49 15.46 9.30
C GLY A 52 -6.74 16.72 8.85
N GLY A 53 -5.48 16.53 8.47
CA GLY A 53 -4.64 17.50 7.80
C GLY A 53 -4.52 17.24 6.31
N SER A 54 -3.42 17.71 5.71
CA SER A 54 -3.02 17.35 4.36
C SER A 54 -2.35 15.96 4.33
N VAL A 55 -2.29 15.32 3.15
CA VAL A 55 -1.60 14.03 2.96
C VAL A 55 -0.15 14.07 3.47
N LYS A 56 0.54 15.21 3.36
CA LYS A 56 1.90 15.40 3.90
C LYS A 56 1.96 15.38 5.43
N GLN A 57 0.89 15.79 6.12
CA GLN A 57 0.80 15.79 7.58
C GLN A 57 0.32 14.44 8.13
N ASP A 58 -0.70 13.85 7.49
CA ASP A 58 -1.40 12.68 8.02
C ASP A 58 -0.74 11.37 7.59
N VAL A 59 -0.25 11.30 6.34
CA VAL A 59 0.36 10.08 5.78
C VAL A 59 1.88 10.16 5.86
N TYR A 60 2.52 11.04 5.08
CA TYR A 60 3.97 10.97 4.85
C TYR A 60 4.80 11.08 6.14
N LYS A 61 4.49 12.03 7.03
CA LYS A 61 5.15 12.16 8.35
C LYS A 61 5.05 10.92 9.24
N ASN A 62 3.95 10.17 9.13
CA ASN A 62 3.69 9.01 9.97
C ASN A 62 4.13 7.69 9.31
N ARG A 63 4.31 7.69 7.97
CA ARG A 63 4.53 6.49 7.16
C ARG A 63 5.68 5.63 7.68
N ASN A 64 6.85 6.21 7.92
CA ASN A 64 8.03 5.45 8.36
C ASN A 64 7.76 4.70 9.68
N ILE A 65 7.06 5.33 10.63
CA ILE A 65 6.68 4.72 11.91
C ILE A 65 5.64 3.61 11.70
N LEU A 66 4.68 3.81 10.80
CA LEU A 66 3.65 2.82 10.47
C LEU A 66 4.25 1.58 9.78
N VAL A 67 5.14 1.77 8.80
CA VAL A 67 5.83 0.67 8.09
C VAL A 67 6.74 -0.11 9.02
N GLN A 68 7.55 0.57 9.85
CA GLN A 68 8.40 -0.09 10.84
C GLN A 68 7.60 -0.92 11.84
N ARG A 69 6.48 -0.38 12.36
CA ARG A 69 5.58 -1.11 13.27
C ARG A 69 4.83 -2.25 12.58
N SER A 70 4.48 -2.11 11.31
CA SER A 70 3.88 -3.18 10.50
C SER A 70 4.83 -4.37 10.35
N ARG A 71 6.10 -4.09 10.01
CA ARG A 71 7.17 -5.09 9.92
C ARG A 71 7.45 -5.76 11.27
N ASP A 72 7.59 -4.96 12.33
CA ASP A 72 7.79 -5.45 13.71
C ASP A 72 6.67 -6.40 14.15
N LEU A 73 5.40 -5.98 14.01
CA LEU A 73 4.25 -6.83 14.33
C LEU A 73 4.21 -8.10 13.48
N TYR A 74 4.53 -8.04 12.18
CA TYR A 74 4.56 -9.23 11.33
C TYR A 74 5.63 -10.25 11.75
N MET A 75 6.77 -9.80 12.29
CA MET A 75 7.85 -10.68 12.77
C MET A 75 7.62 -11.17 14.21
N GLY A 76 7.14 -10.30 15.10
CA GLY A 76 7.05 -10.55 16.55
C GLY A 76 5.67 -10.98 17.07
N ALA A 77 4.57 -10.70 16.37
CA ALA A 77 3.21 -10.97 16.84
C ALA A 77 2.50 -12.04 15.96
N PRO A 78 2.38 -13.30 16.42
CA PRO A 78 1.82 -14.40 15.62
C PRO A 78 0.41 -14.14 15.04
N LEU A 79 -0.39 -13.29 15.68
CA LEU A 79 -1.69 -12.87 15.17
C LEU A 79 -1.57 -12.05 13.87
N ALA A 80 -0.62 -11.11 13.80
CA ALA A 80 -0.35 -10.31 12.61
C ALA A 80 0.31 -11.16 11.51
N THR A 81 1.28 -12.01 11.88
CA THR A 81 1.89 -12.99 10.96
C THR A 81 0.84 -13.91 10.35
N GLY A 82 -0.07 -14.44 11.18
CA GLY A 82 -1.16 -15.33 10.78
C GLY A 82 -2.19 -14.64 9.89
N ALA A 83 -2.60 -13.40 10.23
CA ALA A 83 -3.53 -12.62 9.42
C ALA A 83 -2.98 -12.36 8.01
N LEU A 84 -1.76 -11.81 7.89
CA LEU A 84 -1.19 -11.50 6.57
C LEU A 84 -0.91 -12.76 5.74
N LYS A 85 -0.37 -13.83 6.34
CA LYS A 85 -0.18 -15.12 5.63
C LYS A 85 -1.51 -15.75 5.18
N THR A 86 -2.58 -15.59 5.96
CA THR A 86 -3.93 -16.06 5.58
C THR A 86 -4.47 -15.25 4.40
N ILE A 87 -4.29 -13.93 4.38
CA ILE A 87 -4.71 -13.09 3.25
C ILE A 87 -3.93 -13.45 1.99
N VAL A 88 -2.59 -13.51 2.05
CA VAL A 88 -1.74 -13.89 0.90
C VAL A 88 -2.12 -15.27 0.35
N LYS A 89 -2.28 -16.28 1.22
CA LYS A 89 -2.65 -17.64 0.80
C LYS A 89 -4.01 -17.71 0.11
N ASN A 90 -5.02 -16.96 0.57
CA ASN A 90 -6.35 -16.99 -0.04
C ASN A 90 -6.46 -16.15 -1.32
N VAL A 91 -5.67 -15.08 -1.47
CA VAL A 91 -5.71 -14.21 -2.67
C VAL A 91 -4.83 -14.76 -3.80
N ILE A 92 -3.64 -15.28 -3.49
CA ILE A 92 -2.71 -15.82 -4.51
C ILE A 92 -2.98 -17.31 -4.78
N GLY A 93 -3.36 -18.09 -3.77
CA GLY A 93 -3.72 -19.50 -3.92
C GLY A 93 -2.57 -20.36 -4.44
N SER A 94 -2.67 -20.79 -5.70
CA SER A 94 -1.64 -21.54 -6.44
C SER A 94 -0.94 -20.69 -7.52
N GLY A 95 -1.13 -19.38 -7.48
CA GLY A 95 -0.63 -18.41 -8.45
C GLY A 95 -1.69 -18.00 -9.48
N LEU A 96 -1.83 -16.69 -9.68
CA LEU A 96 -2.66 -16.09 -10.72
C LEU A 96 -2.04 -16.41 -12.10
N LYS A 97 -2.84 -16.99 -13.00
CA LYS A 97 -2.41 -17.40 -14.35
C LYS A 97 -2.94 -16.44 -15.40
N LEU A 98 -2.20 -16.25 -16.49
CA LEU A 98 -2.69 -15.52 -17.65
C LEU A 98 -3.85 -16.30 -18.29
N LYS A 99 -4.94 -15.59 -18.56
CA LYS A 99 -5.99 -16.02 -19.49
C LYS A 99 -6.01 -15.02 -20.64
N SER A 100 -5.60 -15.45 -21.83
CA SER A 100 -5.53 -14.59 -23.01
C SER A 100 -6.92 -14.46 -23.63
N THR A 101 -7.32 -13.23 -23.94
CA THR A 101 -8.56 -12.90 -24.65
C THR A 101 -8.21 -11.93 -25.76
N LEU A 102 -8.50 -12.29 -27.01
CA LEU A 102 -8.29 -11.42 -28.17
C LEU A 102 -9.63 -10.96 -28.73
N ASP A 103 -9.72 -9.67 -29.04
CA ASP A 103 -10.76 -9.14 -29.93
C ASP A 103 -10.43 -9.61 -31.35
N PHE A 104 -11.04 -10.73 -31.76
CA PHE A 104 -10.80 -11.32 -33.07
C PHE A 104 -11.46 -10.54 -34.20
N GLU A 105 -12.50 -9.75 -33.91
CA GLU A 105 -13.25 -8.96 -34.89
C GLU A 105 -12.42 -7.75 -35.32
N SER A 106 -11.93 -6.96 -34.36
CA SER A 106 -11.02 -5.83 -34.63
C SER A 106 -9.66 -6.25 -35.23
N LEU A 107 -9.25 -7.50 -35.02
CA LEU A 107 -8.02 -8.08 -35.60
C LEU A 107 -8.24 -8.76 -36.96
N GLY A 108 -9.47 -8.83 -37.48
CA GLY A 108 -9.77 -9.52 -38.75
C GLY A 108 -9.48 -11.04 -38.74
N LEU A 109 -9.52 -11.66 -37.55
CA LEU A 109 -9.22 -13.07 -37.34
C LEU A 109 -10.51 -13.92 -37.29
N THR A 110 -10.42 -15.17 -37.73
CA THR A 110 -11.49 -16.14 -37.39
C THR A 110 -11.37 -16.55 -35.92
N ARG A 111 -12.50 -16.88 -35.29
CA ARG A 111 -12.57 -17.33 -33.89
C ARG A 111 -11.67 -18.54 -33.58
N GLU A 112 -11.47 -19.41 -34.56
CA GLU A 112 -10.55 -20.55 -34.47
C GLU A 112 -9.08 -20.10 -34.44
N LYS A 113 -8.70 -19.16 -35.32
CA LYS A 113 -7.35 -18.58 -35.36
C LYS A 113 -7.02 -17.82 -34.07
N SER A 114 -7.95 -17.02 -33.55
CA SER A 114 -7.73 -16.32 -32.27
C SER A 114 -7.59 -17.28 -31.10
N GLN A 115 -8.37 -18.38 -31.05
CA GLN A 115 -8.21 -19.42 -30.04
C GLN A 115 -6.83 -20.09 -30.09
N ILE A 116 -6.31 -20.42 -31.29
CA ILE A 116 -4.96 -20.99 -31.46
C ILE A 116 -3.88 -19.99 -30.99
N ILE A 117 -4.03 -18.70 -31.31
CA ILE A 117 -3.08 -17.65 -30.89
C ILE A 117 -3.15 -17.44 -29.37
N GLN A 118 -4.33 -17.43 -28.76
CA GLN A 118 -4.52 -17.35 -27.30
C GLN A 118 -3.84 -18.52 -26.57
N GLN A 119 -4.06 -19.76 -27.03
CA GLN A 119 -3.39 -20.95 -26.49
C GLN A 119 -1.87 -20.87 -26.61
N LYS A 120 -1.35 -20.32 -27.72
CA LYS A 120 0.08 -20.06 -27.86
C LYS A 120 0.56 -19.03 -26.85
N ILE A 121 -0.10 -17.87 -26.75
CA ILE A 121 0.25 -16.81 -25.78
C ILE A 121 0.28 -17.35 -24.34
N GLU A 122 -0.71 -18.15 -23.94
CA GLU A 122 -0.78 -18.76 -22.61
C GLU A 122 0.36 -19.76 -22.39
N LYS A 123 0.72 -20.59 -23.38
CA LYS A 123 1.85 -21.52 -23.30
C LYS A 123 3.20 -20.81 -23.22
N GLU A 124 3.41 -19.80 -24.07
CA GLU A 124 4.63 -18.98 -24.11
C GLU A 124 4.80 -18.21 -22.78
N PHE A 125 3.70 -17.68 -22.23
CA PHE A 125 3.66 -17.04 -20.91
C PHE A 125 3.96 -18.03 -19.77
N ASN A 126 3.35 -19.22 -19.76
CA ASN A 126 3.59 -20.22 -18.71
C ASN A 126 5.07 -20.66 -18.69
N TYR A 127 5.71 -20.81 -19.85
CA TYR A 127 7.14 -21.11 -19.93
C TYR A 127 8.00 -20.02 -19.26
N TRP A 128 7.69 -18.75 -19.48
CA TRP A 128 8.33 -17.64 -18.75
C TRP A 128 7.99 -17.70 -17.26
N ALA A 129 6.71 -17.88 -16.90
CA ALA A 129 6.22 -17.78 -15.53
C ALA A 129 6.71 -18.90 -14.59
N GLU A 130 6.91 -20.12 -15.11
CA GLU A 130 7.44 -21.26 -14.37
C GLU A 130 8.97 -21.22 -14.25
N SER A 131 9.64 -20.58 -15.21
CA SER A 131 11.07 -20.28 -15.15
C SER A 131 11.41 -19.32 -14.01
N LYS A 132 12.70 -19.19 -13.69
CA LYS A 132 13.17 -18.11 -12.82
C LYS A 132 13.12 -16.77 -13.58
N VAL A 133 12.42 -15.80 -12.99
CA VAL A 133 12.09 -14.50 -13.62
C VAL A 133 12.47 -13.29 -12.78
N ASP A 134 12.78 -13.47 -11.50
CA ASP A 134 13.28 -12.38 -10.68
C ASP A 134 14.72 -11.98 -11.10
N GLN A 135 15.17 -10.84 -10.59
CA GLN A 135 16.50 -10.31 -10.89
C GLN A 135 17.68 -11.18 -10.42
N GLN A 136 17.48 -12.03 -9.41
CA GLN A 136 18.52 -12.87 -8.81
C GLN A 136 18.46 -14.33 -9.30
N GLY A 137 17.40 -14.73 -10.00
CA GLY A 137 17.21 -16.10 -10.49
C GLY A 137 16.71 -17.09 -9.43
N VAL A 138 16.16 -16.60 -8.31
CA VAL A 138 15.72 -17.40 -7.15
C VAL A 138 14.24 -17.76 -7.22
N LEU A 139 13.38 -16.92 -7.79
CA LEU A 139 11.92 -17.01 -7.76
C LEU A 139 11.30 -17.16 -9.16
N ASN A 140 10.25 -17.97 -9.27
CA ASN A 140 9.39 -17.97 -10.45
C ASN A 140 8.28 -16.90 -10.34
N PHE A 141 7.48 -16.69 -11.38
CA PHE A 141 6.50 -15.61 -11.41
C PHE A 141 5.43 -15.75 -10.31
N TYR A 142 4.99 -16.97 -10.02
CA TYR A 142 4.00 -17.25 -8.97
C TYR A 142 4.56 -16.93 -7.57
N GLN A 143 5.82 -17.26 -7.30
CA GLN A 143 6.53 -16.86 -6.07
C GLN A 143 6.74 -15.34 -5.98
N VAL A 144 6.95 -14.66 -7.12
CA VAL A 144 7.01 -13.19 -7.18
C VAL A 144 5.65 -12.56 -6.85
N GLN A 145 4.52 -13.17 -7.22
CA GLN A 145 3.19 -12.67 -6.83
C GLN A 145 3.00 -12.69 -5.31
N GLU A 146 3.35 -13.80 -4.64
CA GLU A 146 3.30 -13.89 -3.17
C GLU A 146 4.16 -12.83 -2.50
N LEU A 147 5.41 -12.67 -2.96
CA LEU A 147 6.34 -11.66 -2.46
C LEU A 147 5.78 -10.25 -2.63
N VAL A 148 5.39 -9.87 -3.86
CA VAL A 148 4.87 -8.53 -4.19
C VAL A 148 3.62 -8.20 -3.38
N PHE A 149 2.69 -9.14 -3.26
CA PHE A 149 1.45 -8.92 -2.52
C PHE A 149 1.72 -8.80 -1.01
N LEU A 150 2.60 -9.63 -0.43
CA LEU A 150 3.03 -9.50 0.96
C LEU A 150 3.79 -8.18 1.22
N THR A 151 4.71 -7.77 0.32
CA THR A 151 5.40 -6.48 0.39
C THR A 151 4.42 -5.31 0.38
N THR A 152 3.38 -5.38 -0.46
CA THR A 152 2.33 -4.34 -0.54
C THR A 152 1.53 -4.29 0.77
N LEU A 153 1.08 -5.43 1.30
CA LEU A 153 0.36 -5.52 2.57
C LEU A 153 1.18 -5.05 3.79
N LEU A 154 2.50 -5.26 3.78
CA LEU A 154 3.38 -4.83 4.87
C LEU A 154 3.70 -3.34 4.83
N ASN A 155 3.93 -2.77 3.64
CA ASN A 155 4.55 -1.45 3.48
C ASN A 155 3.60 -0.38 2.91
N GLY A 156 2.40 -0.77 2.50
CA GLY A 156 1.43 0.07 1.80
C GLY A 156 1.78 0.36 0.33
N GLU A 157 2.84 -0.25 -0.20
CA GLU A 157 3.24 -0.19 -1.62
C GLU A 157 4.27 -1.27 -1.97
N CYS A 158 4.46 -1.51 -3.27
CA CYS A 158 5.57 -2.32 -3.80
C CYS A 158 6.05 -1.76 -5.14
N PHE A 159 7.37 -1.80 -5.38
CA PHE A 159 7.98 -1.34 -6.62
C PHE A 159 8.62 -2.51 -7.38
N ILE A 160 8.40 -2.57 -8.69
CA ILE A 160 8.97 -3.61 -9.56
C ILE A 160 9.58 -2.94 -10.78
N LYS A 161 10.91 -2.92 -10.86
CA LYS A 161 11.62 -2.51 -12.07
C LYS A 161 11.64 -3.67 -13.07
N LEU A 162 11.31 -3.38 -14.32
CA LEU A 162 11.39 -4.32 -15.43
C LEU A 162 12.79 -4.23 -16.04
N ASN A 163 13.53 -5.33 -16.02
CA ASN A 163 14.86 -5.46 -16.61
C ASN A 163 14.81 -6.42 -17.81
N TYR A 164 15.73 -6.26 -18.75
CA TYR A 164 15.73 -7.01 -20.02
C TYR A 164 17.09 -7.65 -20.28
N PHE A 165 17.25 -8.93 -19.92
CA PHE A 165 18.42 -9.76 -20.23
C PHE A 165 18.04 -11.25 -20.32
N LYS A 166 18.64 -11.98 -21.26
CA LYS A 166 18.42 -13.42 -21.42
C LYS A 166 19.25 -14.22 -20.41
N THR A 167 18.80 -15.41 -20.07
CA THR A 167 19.60 -16.40 -19.33
C THR A 167 19.50 -17.76 -20.02
N GLU A 168 20.49 -18.64 -19.84
CA GLU A 168 20.57 -19.93 -20.54
C GLU A 168 19.29 -20.78 -20.41
N LYS A 169 18.66 -20.73 -19.23
CA LYS A 169 17.46 -21.51 -18.89
C LYS A 169 16.14 -20.78 -19.18
N ASN A 170 16.18 -19.54 -19.69
CA ASN A 170 14.97 -18.75 -19.96
C ASN A 170 15.23 -17.74 -21.12
N PRO A 171 14.73 -18.02 -22.35
CA PRO A 171 15.02 -17.23 -23.54
C PRO A 171 14.32 -15.86 -23.54
N TYR A 172 13.33 -15.66 -22.66
CA TYR A 172 12.61 -14.40 -22.50
C TYR A 172 13.44 -13.42 -21.67
N ALA A 173 13.70 -12.25 -22.25
CA ALA A 173 14.56 -11.25 -21.64
C ALA A 173 13.94 -10.56 -20.40
N LEU A 174 12.61 -10.49 -20.29
CA LEU A 174 11.94 -9.80 -19.18
C LEU A 174 12.24 -10.48 -17.83
N LYS A 175 12.87 -9.72 -16.91
CA LYS A 175 13.10 -10.06 -15.51
C LYS A 175 12.53 -9.00 -14.58
N LEU A 176 12.12 -9.42 -13.38
CA LEU A 176 11.44 -8.60 -12.39
C LEU A 176 12.37 -8.30 -11.21
N GLN A 177 12.77 -7.04 -11.04
CA GLN A 177 13.48 -6.58 -9.86
C GLN A 177 12.50 -5.93 -8.90
N ILE A 178 12.09 -6.68 -7.86
CA ILE A 178 11.39 -6.11 -6.71
C ILE A 178 12.36 -5.16 -6.01
N ILE A 179 11.90 -3.95 -5.71
CA ILE A 179 12.67 -2.92 -5.00
C ILE A 179 11.95 -2.64 -3.68
N GLU A 180 12.71 -2.69 -2.58
CA GLU A 180 12.20 -2.36 -1.25
C GLU A 180 11.77 -0.88 -1.18
N PRO A 181 10.55 -0.58 -0.69
CA PRO A 181 10.02 0.78 -0.67
C PRO A 181 10.91 1.84 -0.01
N ASP A 182 11.63 1.50 1.07
CA ASP A 182 12.48 2.44 1.81
C ASP A 182 13.67 2.96 0.98
N ARG A 183 14.03 2.28 -0.12
CA ARG A 183 15.04 2.73 -1.09
C ARG A 183 14.52 3.81 -2.04
N ILE A 184 13.23 4.17 -1.94
CA ILE A 184 12.56 5.23 -2.69
C ILE A 184 12.07 6.27 -1.69
N PHE A 185 12.91 7.28 -1.45
CA PHE A 185 12.62 8.35 -0.50
C PHE A 185 13.10 9.70 -1.02
N THR A 186 12.53 10.77 -0.46
CA THR A 186 12.99 12.14 -0.67
C THR A 186 14.00 12.49 0.43
N PRO A 187 15.30 12.69 0.14
CA PRO A 187 16.24 13.21 1.12
C PRO A 187 16.01 14.70 1.38
N LEU A 188 16.55 15.17 2.52
CA LEU A 188 16.49 16.56 2.94
C LEU A 188 17.00 17.51 1.85
N GLY A 189 16.26 18.58 1.58
CA GLY A 189 16.58 19.58 0.55
C GLY A 189 16.13 19.22 -0.88
N LYS A 190 15.48 18.06 -1.09
CA LYS A 190 14.95 17.62 -2.39
C LYS A 190 13.41 17.56 -2.46
N GLU A 191 12.71 18.10 -1.47
CA GLU A 191 11.25 18.09 -1.32
C GLU A 191 10.50 18.96 -2.35
N LYS A 192 11.22 19.81 -3.08
CA LYS A 192 10.72 20.54 -4.25
C LYS A 192 10.77 19.74 -5.55
N GLU A 193 11.60 18.70 -5.60
CA GLU A 193 11.80 17.87 -6.80
C GLU A 193 11.12 16.49 -6.68
N TYR A 194 11.01 15.95 -5.47
CA TYR A 194 10.46 14.61 -5.21
C TYR A 194 9.51 14.64 -4.00
N THR A 195 8.41 13.90 -4.07
CA THR A 195 7.53 13.61 -2.93
C THR A 195 7.52 12.09 -2.74
N GLU A 196 7.88 11.60 -1.56
CA GLU A 196 8.13 10.18 -1.26
C GLU A 196 9.01 9.49 -2.32
N GLY A 197 10.11 10.14 -2.74
CA GLY A 197 11.00 9.62 -3.80
C GLY A 197 10.43 9.66 -5.22
N VAL A 198 9.16 10.00 -5.41
CA VAL A 198 8.49 10.10 -6.71
C VAL A 198 8.63 11.51 -7.29
N LYS A 199 9.06 11.59 -8.55
CA LYS A 199 9.19 12.81 -9.36
C LYS A 199 8.03 12.90 -10.35
N PHE A 200 7.38 14.06 -10.40
CA PHE A 200 6.22 14.29 -11.27
C PHE A 200 6.59 15.19 -12.47
N ASP A 201 5.78 15.15 -13.53
CA ASP A 201 5.81 16.12 -14.63
C ASP A 201 4.90 17.34 -14.35
N SER A 202 4.86 18.29 -15.28
CA SER A 202 4.00 19.49 -15.19
C SER A 202 2.50 19.19 -15.18
N ASN A 203 2.10 17.97 -15.54
CA ASN A 203 0.72 17.51 -15.60
C ASN A 203 0.35 16.64 -14.38
N GLY A 204 1.24 16.53 -13.39
CA GLY A 204 1.06 15.67 -12.22
C GLY A 204 1.19 14.17 -12.49
N ARG A 205 1.71 13.75 -13.66
CA ARG A 205 1.98 12.34 -13.98
C ARG A 205 3.33 11.92 -13.42
N VAL A 206 3.45 10.66 -13.00
CA VAL A 206 4.73 10.12 -12.47
C VAL A 206 5.77 10.03 -13.60
N LYS A 207 6.85 10.79 -13.46
CA LYS A 207 7.95 10.92 -14.43
C LYS A 207 9.09 9.95 -14.13
N SER A 208 9.56 9.92 -12.89
CA SER A 208 10.63 9.02 -12.45
C SER A 208 10.55 8.72 -10.94
N TYR A 209 11.25 7.66 -10.52
CA TYR A 209 11.43 7.29 -9.12
C TYR A 209 12.93 7.41 -8.78
N ARG A 210 13.24 8.07 -7.67
CA ARG A 210 14.60 8.13 -7.12
C ARG A 210 14.87 6.85 -6.34
N ILE A 211 15.86 6.07 -6.75
CA ILE A 211 16.20 4.78 -6.13
C ILE A 211 17.66 4.77 -5.66
N THR A 212 17.89 4.36 -4.41
CA THR A 212 19.24 4.12 -3.87
C THR A 212 19.70 2.67 -4.12
N ASN A 213 21.02 2.44 -4.17
CA ASN A 213 21.60 1.08 -4.23
C ASN A 213 21.51 0.33 -2.88
N LYS A 214 21.74 1.03 -1.77
CA LYS A 214 21.62 0.55 -0.38
C LYS A 214 20.27 0.92 0.24
N HIS A 215 19.87 0.25 1.32
CA HIS A 215 18.73 0.63 2.16
C HIS A 215 19.15 1.76 3.12
N PRO A 216 18.31 2.78 3.40
CA PRO A 216 18.73 3.99 4.13
C PRO A 216 19.09 3.79 5.60
N LEU A 217 18.85 2.59 6.16
CA LEU A 217 19.28 2.21 7.52
C LEU A 217 20.42 1.16 7.53
N ASP A 218 21.04 0.88 6.38
CA ASP A 218 22.22 0.01 6.32
C ASP A 218 23.39 0.62 7.08
N THR A 219 23.94 -0.12 8.04
CA THR A 219 25.10 0.30 8.84
C THR A 219 26.44 0.04 8.15
N ASP A 220 26.44 -0.56 6.96
CA ASP A 220 27.65 -0.87 6.20
C ASP A 220 28.08 0.32 5.34
N PHE A 221 29.01 1.10 5.87
CA PHE A 221 29.63 2.26 5.20
C PHE A 221 30.57 1.89 4.05
N SER A 222 30.79 0.60 3.73
CA SER A 222 31.70 0.20 2.66
C SER A 222 31.11 0.49 1.26
N GLY A 223 31.73 1.42 0.54
CA GLY A 223 31.31 1.83 -0.80
C GLY A 223 30.17 2.86 -0.83
N ASN A 224 30.20 3.70 -1.87
CA ASN A 224 29.34 4.88 -2.00
C ASN A 224 27.85 4.55 -2.21
N GLU A 225 26.98 5.43 -1.72
CA GLU A 225 25.56 5.46 -2.11
C GLU A 225 25.45 5.85 -3.60
N GLU A 226 24.92 4.95 -4.43
CA GLU A 226 24.52 5.27 -5.80
C GLU A 226 23.03 5.61 -5.82
N VAL A 227 22.71 6.83 -6.26
CA VAL A 227 21.33 7.28 -6.49
C VAL A 227 21.04 7.25 -7.98
N LYS A 228 19.93 6.62 -8.38
CA LYS A 228 19.52 6.48 -9.79
C LYS A 228 18.06 6.91 -9.96
N ASP A 229 17.83 7.94 -10.79
CA ASP A 229 16.50 8.37 -11.22
C ASP A 229 16.00 7.45 -12.35
N ILE A 230 15.09 6.53 -12.05
CA ILE A 230 14.53 5.61 -13.05
C ILE A 230 13.25 6.22 -13.61
N LYS A 231 13.28 6.64 -14.89
CA LYS A 231 12.10 7.08 -15.65
C LYS A 231 11.02 6.00 -15.59
N ARG A 232 9.75 6.35 -15.32
CA ARG A 232 8.62 5.39 -15.29
C ARG A 232 8.45 4.66 -16.63
N TYR A 233 8.61 5.41 -17.71
CA TYR A 233 8.64 4.90 -19.09
C TYR A 233 10.02 5.13 -19.71
N GLY A 234 10.46 4.22 -20.57
CA GLY A 234 11.66 4.35 -21.38
C GLY A 234 11.46 5.29 -22.57
N GLU A 235 12.46 5.35 -23.44
CA GLU A 235 12.51 6.33 -24.53
C GLU A 235 11.66 5.91 -25.74
N GLU A 236 11.32 4.63 -25.83
CA GLU A 236 10.37 4.04 -26.79
C GLU A 236 8.95 3.91 -26.18
N GLY A 237 8.72 4.48 -24.99
CA GLY A 237 7.45 4.39 -24.26
C GLY A 237 7.22 3.06 -23.52
N GLN A 238 8.20 2.14 -23.49
CA GLN A 238 8.11 0.90 -22.71
C GLN A 238 7.98 1.21 -21.22
N LEU A 239 7.28 0.37 -20.45
CA LEU A 239 7.20 0.53 -19.00
C LEU A 239 8.50 0.03 -18.34
N ASN A 240 9.18 0.89 -17.58
CA ASN A 240 10.42 0.53 -16.87
C ASN A 240 10.17 0.17 -15.40
N LEU A 241 9.15 0.76 -14.77
CA LEU A 241 8.87 0.54 -13.34
C LEU A 241 7.36 0.55 -13.04
N ILE A 242 6.90 -0.55 -12.47
CA ILE A 242 5.57 -0.71 -11.89
C ILE A 242 5.61 -0.25 -10.42
N HIS A 243 4.68 0.60 -10.03
CA HIS A 243 4.41 0.96 -8.64
C HIS A 243 3.01 0.46 -8.32
N ILE A 244 2.92 -0.37 -7.27
CA ILE A 244 1.71 -0.97 -6.74
C ILE A 244 1.40 -0.28 -5.41
N LEU A 245 0.12 0.02 -5.20
CA LEU A 245 -0.48 0.69 -4.04
C LEU A 245 -1.63 -0.19 -3.52
#